data_AF-R5ANF8-F1
#
_entry.id   AF-R5ANF8-F1
#
_cell.length_a   1.000
_cell.length_b   1.000
_cell.length_c   1.000
_cell.angle_alpha   90.00
_cell.angle_beta   90.00
_cell.angle_gamma   90.00
#
_symmetry.space_group_name_H-M   'P 1'
#
loop_
_entity.id
_entity.type
_entity.pdbx_description
1 polymer ?
#
loop_
_entity_poly.entity_id
_entity_poly.type
_entity_poly.pdbx_seq_one_letter_code
_entity_poly.pdbx_strand_id
1 'polypeptide(L)'
;MLAKTFQGLEDTLAEELRLLGADNVEPGRRMVSFEGDLEMLYRANMCCRTALRILKPLFSFEASDPDELYDRVKAQEWDKVLTPEKTFSIDVTVYSDEFPHSRYVTYRVKDAIVDYFQDRLGEGVRPGVRLQDADVMLNVHISGRRVSLSLDSSGESLHKRGYRVASTEAPINEVLAAGIILRSGWRGDCPLVDPMCGSGTFLVEAALIGANIMPGIYRRHFAFEQWPDFDRELFESIYNDDSAEREIPFKIYGADVDPRAIAIAERNIKSAGVGRFIELERKALVQWTEAPDEGFPGIMVTNPPYGQRIRVEDMEGLYGLLGTKLKNVFKGYHAWIIGYRDDYFNKIGLAPSVKLPTLNGSLECELREYVIFEGNYDSFRASGGSLDTAAKKHLKDFKDLKASKDFKAKKLKKARKDFKRDFDDEESENPLAKRRNPHALKDIIGRKPKLGDNAGRQTVMRPRRGWKRPGSDNNSDR
;
A
#
# COMPACT_ATOMS: atom_id res chain seq x y z
N MET A 1 3.52 -8.91 18.43
CA MET A 1 4.00 -7.93 17.44
C MET A 1 3.02 -6.78 17.31
N LEU A 2 3.46 -5.64 16.78
CA LEU A 2 2.64 -4.44 16.55
C LEU A 2 2.88 -3.92 15.14
N ALA A 3 1.83 -3.72 14.35
CA ALA A 3 1.91 -3.09 13.05
C ALA A 3 1.32 -1.67 13.13
N LYS A 4 2.11 -0.64 12.83
CA LYS A 4 1.63 0.75 12.78
C LYS A 4 0.93 1.01 11.44
N THR A 5 -0.10 1.85 11.42
CA THR A 5 -0.84 2.23 10.21
C THR A 5 -1.42 3.65 10.33
N PHE A 6 -2.06 4.14 9.27
CA PHE A 6 -2.82 5.39 9.33
C PHE A 6 -4.12 5.20 10.09
N GLN A 7 -4.61 6.32 10.65
CA GLN A 7 -5.92 6.36 11.25
C GLN A 7 -6.99 6.02 10.21
N GLY A 8 -7.91 5.14 10.58
CA GLY A 8 -8.95 4.64 9.69
C GLY A 8 -8.50 3.48 8.81
N LEU A 9 -7.28 2.95 8.93
CA LEU A 9 -6.84 1.74 8.19
C LEU A 9 -6.62 0.54 9.10
N GLU A 10 -6.91 0.64 10.40
CA GLU A 10 -6.63 -0.40 11.39
C GLU A 10 -7.38 -1.70 11.09
N ASP A 11 -8.66 -1.63 10.73
CA ASP A 11 -9.44 -2.82 10.37
C ASP A 11 -8.97 -3.46 9.06
N THR A 12 -8.59 -2.63 8.08
CA THR A 12 -8.04 -3.11 6.81
C THR A 12 -6.72 -3.85 7.04
N LEU A 13 -5.84 -3.30 7.88
CA LEU A 13 -4.59 -3.96 8.25
C LEU A 13 -4.85 -5.23 9.07
N ALA A 14 -5.84 -5.22 9.96
CA ALA A 14 -6.21 -6.40 10.73
C ALA A 14 -6.72 -7.53 9.81
N GLU A 15 -7.50 -7.20 8.78
CA GLU A 15 -7.91 -8.17 7.76
C GLU A 15 -6.71 -8.73 6.99
N GLU A 16 -5.77 -7.88 6.55
CA GLU A 16 -4.53 -8.33 5.89
C GLU A 16 -3.76 -9.31 6.78
N LEU A 17 -3.54 -8.97 8.06
CA LEU A 17 -2.80 -9.81 9.00
C LEU A 17 -3.50 -11.16 9.25
N ARG A 18 -4.83 -11.18 9.37
CA ARG A 18 -5.61 -12.43 9.50
C ARG A 18 -5.49 -13.30 8.25
N LEU A 19 -5.57 -12.70 7.06
CA LEU A 19 -5.39 -13.42 5.79
C LEU A 19 -3.98 -14.00 5.64
N LEU A 20 -2.98 -13.35 6.24
CA LEU A 20 -1.60 -13.87 6.29
C LEU A 20 -1.40 -14.99 7.31
N GLY A 21 -2.39 -15.24 8.18
CA GLY A 21 -2.36 -16.29 9.21
C GLY A 21 -1.90 -15.83 10.59
N ALA A 22 -1.91 -14.52 10.86
CA ALA A 22 -1.57 -14.00 12.19
C ALA A 22 -2.63 -14.38 13.24
N ASP A 23 -2.16 -14.68 14.45
CA ASP A 23 -3.00 -15.00 15.61
C ASP A 23 -3.32 -13.73 16.41
N ASN A 24 -4.38 -13.76 17.22
CA ASN A 24 -4.76 -12.71 18.18
C ASN A 24 -4.71 -11.28 17.59
N VAL A 25 -5.27 -11.12 16.39
CA VAL A 25 -5.23 -9.85 15.65
C VAL A 25 -6.26 -8.87 16.21
N GLU A 26 -5.76 -7.85 16.92
CA GLU A 26 -6.53 -6.84 17.62
C GLU A 26 -6.21 -5.43 17.08
N PRO A 27 -7.17 -4.78 16.38
CA PRO A 27 -7.00 -3.39 15.97
C PRO A 27 -7.06 -2.45 17.17
N GLY A 28 -6.20 -1.43 17.16
CA GLY A 28 -6.18 -0.36 18.15
C GLY A 28 -6.20 1.01 17.47
N ARG A 29 -5.64 2.03 18.12
CA ARG A 29 -5.54 3.38 17.52
C ARG A 29 -4.26 3.47 16.69
N ARG A 30 -4.39 3.60 15.37
CA ARG A 30 -3.28 3.68 14.39
C ARG A 30 -2.31 2.50 14.43
N MET A 31 -2.75 1.37 14.97
CA MET A 31 -1.95 0.16 15.07
C MET A 31 -2.84 -1.07 15.11
N VAL A 32 -2.24 -2.23 14.85
CA VAL A 32 -2.83 -3.55 15.06
C VAL A 32 -1.82 -4.39 15.83
N SER A 33 -2.22 -4.95 16.97
CA SER A 33 -1.44 -5.97 17.67
C SER A 33 -1.79 -7.35 17.14
N PHE A 34 -0.79 -8.21 17.03
CA PHE A 34 -0.95 -9.57 16.53
C PHE A 34 0.17 -10.47 17.04
N GLU A 35 -0.06 -11.78 16.99
CA GLU A 35 0.90 -12.81 17.34
C GLU A 35 1.30 -13.63 16.10
N GLY A 36 2.50 -14.19 16.15
CA GLY A 36 3.07 -14.97 15.07
C GLY A 36 4.52 -15.32 15.36
N ASP A 37 5.07 -16.24 14.59
CA ASP A 37 6.48 -16.63 14.64
C ASP A 37 7.35 -15.74 13.74
N LEU A 38 8.61 -16.15 13.54
CA LEU A 38 9.56 -15.44 12.69
C LEU A 38 9.09 -15.37 11.23
N GLU A 39 8.45 -16.43 10.73
CA GLU A 39 7.88 -16.45 9.38
C GLU A 39 6.80 -15.37 9.24
N MET A 40 5.92 -15.25 10.24
CA MET A 40 4.89 -14.20 10.26
C MET A 40 5.48 -12.78 10.30
N LEU A 41 6.61 -12.56 10.99
CA LEU A 41 7.32 -11.28 10.97
C LEU A 41 7.78 -10.91 9.56
N TYR A 42 8.38 -11.87 8.83
CA TYR A 42 8.84 -11.67 7.46
C TYR A 42 7.66 -11.46 6.51
N ARG A 43 6.62 -12.29 6.59
CA ARG A 43 5.39 -12.14 5.79
C ARG A 43 4.69 -10.81 6.06
N ALA A 44 4.61 -10.35 7.30
CA ALA A 44 4.01 -9.05 7.62
C ALA A 44 4.75 -7.90 6.91
N ASN A 45 6.09 -7.91 6.92
CA ASN A 45 6.90 -6.91 6.22
C ASN A 45 6.81 -7.00 4.70
N MET A 46 6.75 -8.21 4.15
CA MET A 46 6.70 -8.46 2.72
C MET A 46 5.32 -8.18 2.12
N CYS A 47 4.26 -8.57 2.81
CA CYS A 47 2.92 -8.67 2.23
C CYS A 47 1.98 -7.51 2.61
N CYS A 48 2.10 -6.93 3.81
CA CYS A 48 1.14 -5.93 4.27
C CYS A 48 1.23 -4.65 3.43
N ARG A 49 0.10 -4.25 2.85
CA ARG A 49 -0.02 -3.03 2.04
C ARG A 49 -0.39 -1.85 2.90
N THR A 50 -1.15 -2.07 3.97
CA THR A 50 -1.61 -0.98 4.84
C THR A 50 -0.79 -0.80 6.13
N ALA A 51 0.32 -1.52 6.28
CA ALA A 51 1.28 -1.28 7.37
C ALA A 51 2.30 -0.20 7.01
N LEU A 52 2.65 0.64 7.99
CA LEU A 52 3.74 1.62 7.93
C LEU A 52 5.05 1.03 8.48
N ARG A 53 4.99 0.24 9.55
CA ARG A 53 6.12 -0.42 10.24
C ARG A 53 5.61 -1.64 10.99
N ILE A 54 6.43 -2.69 11.06
CA ILE A 54 6.19 -3.88 11.86
C ILE A 54 7.20 -3.91 13.02
N LEU A 55 6.69 -3.95 14.25
CA LEU A 55 7.48 -3.88 15.46
C LEU A 55 7.48 -5.21 16.22
N LYS A 56 8.67 -5.69 16.56
CA LYS A 56 8.89 -6.85 17.44
C LYS A 56 9.07 -6.35 18.89
N PRO A 57 8.13 -6.61 19.81
CA PRO A 57 8.25 -6.20 21.20
C PRO A 57 9.52 -6.78 21.84
N LEU A 58 10.21 -5.96 22.64
CA LEU A 58 11.36 -6.39 23.44
C LEU A 58 10.99 -6.42 24.92
N PHE A 59 10.66 -5.26 25.48
CA PHE A 59 10.48 -5.06 26.91
C PHE A 59 9.25 -4.18 27.15
N SER A 60 8.54 -4.44 28.25
CA SER A 60 7.50 -3.54 28.73
C SER A 60 7.58 -3.47 30.26
N PHE A 61 7.49 -2.25 30.78
CA PHE A 61 7.54 -1.98 32.21
C PHE A 61 6.80 -0.68 32.52
N GLU A 62 6.59 -0.40 33.79
CA GLU A 62 6.14 0.92 34.25
C GLU A 62 7.34 1.78 34.64
N ALA A 63 7.23 3.08 34.36
CA ALA A 63 8.10 4.13 34.88
C ALA A 63 7.26 5.37 35.16
N SER A 64 7.47 5.98 36.31
CA SER A 64 6.75 7.17 36.78
C SER A 64 7.53 8.46 36.58
N ASP A 65 8.84 8.36 36.33
CA ASP A 65 9.70 9.49 36.03
C ASP A 65 10.87 9.09 35.10
N PRO A 66 11.64 10.07 34.62
CA PRO A 66 12.78 9.84 33.72
C PRO A 66 13.99 9.12 34.32
N ASP A 67 14.17 9.16 35.63
CA ASP A 67 15.25 8.44 36.30
C ASP A 67 14.89 6.96 36.43
N GLU A 68 13.65 6.65 36.83
CA GLU A 68 13.11 5.30 36.82
C GLU A 68 13.13 4.71 35.40
N LEU A 69 12.76 5.49 34.38
CA LEU A 69 12.88 5.06 32.97
C LEU A 69 14.32 4.64 32.66
N TYR A 70 15.31 5.46 33.01
CA TYR A 70 16.71 5.16 32.75
C TYR A 70 17.14 3.87 33.45
N ASP A 71 16.84 3.72 34.74
CA ASP A 71 17.23 2.55 35.53
C ASP A 71 16.61 1.27 34.96
N ARG A 72 15.33 1.32 34.59
CA ARG A 72 14.59 0.19 34.01
C ARG A 72 15.10 -0.17 32.61
N VAL A 73 15.51 0.81 31.81
CA VAL A 73 16.13 0.59 30.50
C VAL A 73 17.53 -0.01 30.66
N LYS A 74 18.36 0.54 31.55
CA LYS A 74 19.73 0.09 31.80
C LYS A 74 19.77 -1.34 32.33
N ALA A 75 18.76 -1.77 33.09
CA ALA A 75 18.67 -3.12 33.63
C ALA A 75 18.38 -4.23 32.58
N GLN A 76 18.04 -3.88 31.34
CA GLN A 76 17.72 -4.87 30.30
C GLN A 76 18.96 -5.52 29.70
N GLU A 77 18.81 -6.74 29.16
CA GLU A 77 19.90 -7.52 28.54
C GLU A 77 20.20 -7.06 27.10
N TRP A 78 20.83 -5.88 26.97
CA TRP A 78 21.09 -5.26 25.65
C TRP A 78 22.05 -6.04 24.75
N ASP A 79 22.88 -6.92 25.31
CA ASP A 79 23.78 -7.81 24.58
C ASP A 79 23.05 -8.80 23.66
N LYS A 80 21.77 -9.08 23.94
CA LYS A 80 20.91 -9.91 23.05
C LYS A 80 20.41 -9.15 21.82
N VAL A 81 20.55 -7.83 21.81
CA VAL A 81 19.94 -6.94 20.81
C VAL A 81 20.98 -6.15 20.03
N LEU A 82 22.04 -5.70 20.70
CA LEU A 82 23.01 -4.76 20.18
C LEU A 82 24.44 -5.17 20.59
N THR A 83 25.42 -4.79 19.77
CA THR A 83 26.85 -4.92 20.11
C THR A 83 27.52 -3.56 19.99
N PRO A 84 28.68 -3.32 20.63
CA PRO A 84 29.40 -2.05 20.53
C PRO A 84 29.79 -1.64 19.10
N GLU A 85 29.91 -2.60 18.18
CA GLU A 85 30.26 -2.35 16.78
C GLU A 85 29.07 -1.85 15.95
N LYS A 86 27.84 -2.08 16.43
CA LYS A 86 26.61 -1.68 15.76
C LYS A 86 26.22 -0.25 16.09
N THR A 87 25.38 0.30 15.22
CA THR A 87 24.72 1.58 15.41
C THR A 87 23.25 1.41 15.76
N PHE A 88 22.70 2.33 16.55
CA PHE A 88 21.27 2.33 16.86
C PHE A 88 20.62 3.71 16.73
N SER A 89 19.30 3.68 16.53
CA SER A 89 18.42 4.85 16.55
C SER A 89 17.26 4.63 17.53
N ILE A 90 16.67 5.72 18.00
CA ILE A 90 15.51 5.67 18.90
C ILE A 90 14.43 6.59 18.33
N ASP A 91 13.26 6.01 18.03
CA ASP A 91 12.02 6.72 17.71
C ASP A 91 11.08 6.67 18.92
N VAL A 92 10.73 7.84 19.46
CA VAL A 92 9.94 7.95 20.70
C VAL A 92 8.57 8.56 20.41
N THR A 93 7.52 7.90 20.88
CA THR A 93 6.16 8.44 20.96
C THR A 93 5.73 8.48 22.42
N VAL A 94 5.28 9.65 22.88
CA VAL A 94 4.89 9.85 24.29
C VAL A 94 3.46 10.37 24.38
N TYR A 95 2.67 9.74 25.23
CA TYR A 95 1.34 10.16 25.66
C TYR A 95 1.22 9.98 27.17
N SER A 96 1.76 10.92 27.92
CA SER A 96 1.89 10.87 29.38
C SER A 96 2.07 12.28 29.94
N ASP A 97 1.55 12.50 31.14
CA ASP A 97 1.74 13.76 31.88
C ASP A 97 3.10 13.78 32.59
N GLU A 98 3.63 12.61 32.93
CA GLU A 98 4.93 12.39 33.57
C GLU A 98 6.11 12.64 32.63
N PHE A 99 5.92 12.39 31.32
CA PHE A 99 6.95 12.54 30.30
C PHE A 99 6.57 13.61 29.27
N PRO A 100 6.80 14.91 29.54
CA PRO A 100 6.27 15.99 28.70
C PRO A 100 6.94 16.10 27.32
N HIS A 101 8.19 15.63 27.18
CA HIS A 101 9.00 15.85 25.98
C HIS A 101 9.70 14.58 25.49
N SER A 102 9.35 14.15 24.27
CA SER A 102 9.92 12.95 23.64
C SER A 102 11.44 13.00 23.49
N ARG A 103 12.03 14.17 23.22
CA ARG A 103 13.49 14.34 23.15
C ARG A 103 14.19 13.94 24.44
N TYR A 104 13.59 14.28 25.59
CA TYR A 104 14.19 13.96 26.88
C TYR A 104 14.20 12.45 27.13
N VAL A 105 13.09 11.78 26.82
CA VAL A 105 12.98 10.31 26.81
C VAL A 105 14.03 9.69 25.88
N THR A 106 14.22 10.24 24.68
CA THR A 106 15.27 9.78 23.74
C THR A 106 16.66 9.82 24.38
N TYR A 107 17.02 10.93 25.04
CA TYR A 107 18.32 11.05 25.70
C TYR A 107 18.47 10.06 26.85
N ARG A 108 17.47 9.93 27.72
CA ARG A 108 17.51 8.98 28.85
C ARG A 108 17.66 7.53 28.39
N VAL A 109 16.91 7.11 27.37
CA VAL A 109 17.01 5.76 26.80
C VAL A 109 18.39 5.55 26.16
N LYS A 110 18.90 6.53 25.41
CA LYS A 110 20.23 6.48 24.79
C LYS A 110 21.33 6.33 25.86
N ASP A 111 21.29 7.15 26.90
CA ASP A 111 22.31 7.14 27.96
C ASP A 111 22.27 5.81 28.73
N ALA A 112 21.07 5.29 29.06
CA ALA A 112 20.92 3.99 29.71
C ALA A 112 21.54 2.83 28.90
N ILE A 113 21.35 2.82 27.58
CA ILE A 113 21.96 1.81 26.69
C ILE A 113 23.47 1.98 26.63
N VAL A 114 23.95 3.22 26.48
CA VAL A 114 25.39 3.51 26.42
C VAL A 114 26.09 3.09 27.72
N ASP A 115 25.50 3.43 28.86
CA ASP A 115 26.07 3.13 30.17
C ASP A 115 26.00 1.64 30.49
N TYR A 116 25.00 0.90 30.00
CA TYR A 116 24.98 -0.56 30.08
C TYR A 116 26.25 -1.21 29.50
N PHE A 117 26.67 -0.76 28.31
CA PHE A 117 27.87 -1.31 27.66
C PHE A 117 29.15 -0.83 28.34
N GLN A 118 29.22 0.45 28.72
CA GLN A 118 30.41 0.98 29.39
C GLN A 118 30.65 0.31 30.75
N ASP A 119 29.60 0.10 31.55
CA ASP A 119 29.72 -0.54 32.87
C ASP A 119 30.19 -2.00 32.77
N ARG A 120 29.87 -2.69 31.68
CA ARG A 120 30.19 -4.11 31.49
C ARG A 120 31.49 -4.36 30.73
N LEU A 121 31.82 -3.49 29.77
CA LEU A 121 32.91 -3.71 28.81
C LEU A 121 34.07 -2.71 28.95
N GLY A 122 33.90 -1.68 29.79
CA GLY A 122 34.90 -0.66 30.06
C GLY A 122 34.58 0.69 29.42
N GLU A 123 35.26 1.71 29.93
CA GLU A 123 35.08 3.11 29.51
C GLU A 123 35.29 3.28 28.00
N GLY A 124 34.37 4.00 27.35
CA GLY A 124 34.43 4.27 25.91
C GLY A 124 33.93 3.14 25.00
N VAL A 125 33.68 1.93 25.53
CA VAL A 125 33.11 0.82 24.76
C VAL A 125 31.59 0.97 24.69
N ARG A 126 31.07 1.44 23.56
CA ARG A 126 29.63 1.67 23.37
C ARG A 126 29.22 1.60 21.90
N PRO A 127 27.95 1.24 21.63
CA PRO A 127 27.38 1.32 20.28
C PRO A 127 27.28 2.77 19.78
N GLY A 128 27.42 2.94 18.48
CA GLY A 128 27.26 4.25 17.82
C GLY A 128 25.79 4.67 17.71
N VAL A 129 25.52 5.98 17.71
CA VAL A 129 24.17 6.50 17.41
C VAL A 129 24.13 6.99 15.98
N ARG A 130 23.17 6.50 15.20
CA ARG A 130 22.93 6.94 13.82
C ARG A 130 21.45 7.24 13.65
N LEU A 131 21.10 8.41 13.14
CA LEU A 131 19.68 8.83 13.03
C LEU A 131 18.96 8.20 11.83
N GLN A 132 19.70 7.82 10.79
CA GLN A 132 19.20 7.22 9.56
C GLN A 132 20.01 5.96 9.27
N ASP A 133 19.38 4.90 8.76
CA ASP A 133 20.06 3.65 8.39
C ASP A 133 20.93 3.07 9.51
N ALA A 134 20.40 3.10 10.74
CA ALA A 134 21.02 2.43 11.89
C ALA A 134 20.79 0.91 11.81
N ASP A 135 21.73 0.13 12.32
CA ASP A 135 21.64 -1.34 12.34
C ASP A 135 20.50 -1.84 13.22
N VAL A 136 20.22 -1.11 14.32
CA VAL A 136 19.14 -1.39 15.25
C VAL A 136 18.27 -0.16 15.44
N MET A 137 16.98 -0.26 15.10
CA MET A 137 16.03 0.83 15.26
C MET A 137 15.06 0.52 16.40
N LEU A 138 15.14 1.28 17.48
CA LEU A 138 14.30 1.11 18.66
C LEU A 138 13.07 2.01 18.57
N ASN A 139 11.90 1.45 18.84
CA ASN A 139 10.68 2.21 19.07
C ASN A 139 10.37 2.22 20.57
N VAL A 140 10.24 3.41 21.15
CA VAL A 140 9.81 3.62 22.52
C VAL A 140 8.43 4.26 22.50
N HIS A 141 7.45 3.57 23.07
CA HIS A 141 6.11 4.09 23.22
C HIS A 141 5.76 4.20 24.69
N ILE A 142 5.39 5.40 25.14
CA ILE A 142 4.97 5.68 26.51
C ILE A 142 3.49 6.08 26.49
N SER A 143 2.68 5.37 27.28
CA SER A 143 1.25 5.67 27.48
C SER A 143 0.93 5.67 28.96
N GLY A 144 0.66 6.85 29.52
CA GLY A 144 0.72 7.08 30.96
C GLY A 144 2.07 6.63 31.50
N ARG A 145 2.05 5.79 32.54
CA ARG A 145 3.26 5.20 33.13
C ARG A 145 3.78 3.96 32.39
N ARG A 146 3.05 3.43 31.41
CA ARG A 146 3.45 2.20 30.71
C ARG A 146 4.43 2.52 29.58
N VAL A 147 5.61 1.94 29.67
CA VAL A 147 6.67 2.03 28.67
C VAL A 147 6.74 0.71 27.89
N SER A 148 6.83 0.81 26.58
CA SER A 148 7.01 -0.32 25.66
C SER A 148 8.17 -0.05 24.73
N LEU A 149 9.18 -0.92 24.74
CA LEU A 149 10.31 -0.91 23.83
C LEU A 149 10.15 -2.02 22.80
N SER A 150 10.35 -1.70 21.52
CA SER A 150 10.25 -2.66 20.42
C SER A 150 11.35 -2.43 19.39
N LEU A 151 11.74 -3.48 18.67
CA LEU A 151 12.56 -3.37 17.47
C LEU A 151 11.70 -3.09 16.25
N ASP A 152 12.13 -2.15 15.41
CA ASP A 152 11.56 -1.94 14.10
C ASP A 152 12.17 -2.91 13.09
N SER A 153 11.38 -3.89 12.66
CA SER A 153 11.80 -4.90 11.69
C SER A 153 11.78 -4.39 10.25
N SER A 154 11.04 -3.31 9.98
CA SER A 154 10.86 -2.77 8.63
C SER A 154 12.05 -1.93 8.17
N GLY A 155 12.67 -1.19 9.08
CA GLY A 155 13.68 -0.19 8.77
C GLY A 155 13.04 1.09 8.24
N GLU A 156 13.29 1.45 6.98
CA GLU A 156 12.50 2.52 6.35
C GLU A 156 11.01 2.19 6.39
N SER A 157 10.15 3.20 6.54
CA SER A 157 8.71 2.95 6.58
C SER A 157 8.25 2.22 5.31
N LEU A 158 7.37 1.25 5.50
CA LEU A 158 6.94 0.33 4.47
C LEU A 158 6.31 1.04 3.28
N HIS A 159 5.69 2.22 3.43
CA HIS A 159 5.14 2.98 2.28
C HIS A 159 6.16 3.22 1.17
N LYS A 160 7.45 3.36 1.52
CA LYS A 160 8.54 3.37 0.54
C LYS A 160 8.71 1.96 -0.02
N ARG A 161 7.89 1.61 -1.01
CA ARG A 161 7.95 0.27 -1.64
C ARG A 161 9.27 0.08 -2.37
N GLY A 162 9.70 1.09 -3.11
CA GLY A 162 10.91 1.08 -3.94
C GLY A 162 10.62 1.23 -5.44
N TYR A 163 9.37 1.10 -5.88
CA TYR A 163 9.00 1.32 -7.29
C TYR A 163 8.94 2.80 -7.70
N ARG A 164 8.80 3.72 -6.72
CA ARG A 164 8.67 5.15 -7.00
C ARG A 164 10.03 5.75 -7.33
N VAL A 165 10.32 5.85 -8.61
CA VAL A 165 11.57 6.43 -9.15
C VAL A 165 11.44 7.92 -9.48
N ALA A 166 10.21 8.43 -9.60
CA ALA A 166 9.93 9.84 -9.82
C ALA A 166 8.64 10.27 -9.09
N SER A 167 8.57 11.54 -8.70
CA SER A 167 7.45 12.08 -7.92
C SER A 167 6.98 13.42 -8.49
N THR A 168 5.66 13.63 -8.46
CA THR A 168 5.05 14.95 -8.61
C THR A 168 5.15 15.72 -7.30
N GLU A 169 4.67 16.96 -7.27
CA GLU A 169 4.52 17.69 -6.02
C GLU A 169 3.51 16.95 -5.10
N ALA A 170 3.98 16.55 -3.92
CA ALA A 170 3.18 15.89 -2.87
C ALA A 170 2.33 14.67 -3.32
N PRO A 171 2.96 13.55 -3.75
CA PRO A 171 2.22 12.34 -4.06
C PRO A 171 1.50 11.79 -2.82
N ILE A 172 0.34 11.15 -3.03
CA ILE A 172 -0.33 10.40 -1.97
C ILE A 172 0.58 9.26 -1.49
N ASN A 173 0.56 9.01 -0.18
CA ASN A 173 1.30 7.92 0.42
C ASN A 173 0.77 6.55 -0.08
N GLU A 174 1.66 5.62 -0.39
CA GLU A 174 1.36 4.28 -0.92
C GLU A 174 0.48 3.45 0.02
N VAL A 175 0.73 3.52 1.33
CA VAL A 175 -0.09 2.83 2.35
C VAL A 175 -1.51 3.38 2.35
N LEU A 176 -1.65 4.70 2.22
CA LEU A 176 -2.97 5.35 2.17
C LEU A 176 -3.70 4.99 0.87
N ALA A 177 -3.01 5.03 -0.27
CA ALA A 177 -3.58 4.66 -1.56
C ALA A 177 -4.07 3.20 -1.58
N ALA A 178 -3.23 2.26 -1.12
CA ALA A 178 -3.60 0.86 -0.97
C ALA A 178 -4.79 0.67 -0.02
N GLY A 179 -4.80 1.40 1.11
CA GLY A 179 -5.90 1.36 2.07
C GLY A 179 -7.23 1.82 1.49
N ILE A 180 -7.24 2.89 0.70
CA ILE A 180 -8.45 3.38 0.01
C ILE A 180 -8.95 2.35 -1.01
N ILE A 181 -8.06 1.75 -1.81
CA ILE A 181 -8.41 0.72 -2.79
C ILE A 181 -8.96 -0.54 -2.09
N LEU A 182 -8.34 -0.98 -1.00
CA LEU A 182 -8.84 -2.14 -0.27
C LEU A 182 -10.22 -1.87 0.34
N ARG A 183 -10.43 -0.66 0.89
CA ARG A 183 -11.72 -0.21 1.45
C ARG A 183 -12.82 -0.04 0.42
N SER A 184 -12.50 0.33 -0.82
CA SER A 184 -13.49 0.40 -1.90
C SER A 184 -14.06 -0.97 -2.26
N GLY A 185 -13.41 -2.05 -1.80
CA GLY A 185 -13.77 -3.43 -2.11
C GLY A 185 -13.15 -3.93 -3.42
N TRP A 186 -12.42 -3.08 -4.15
CA TRP A 186 -11.81 -3.48 -5.41
C TRP A 186 -10.76 -4.58 -5.20
N ARG A 187 -10.85 -5.66 -5.98
CA ARG A 187 -9.88 -6.78 -5.95
C ARG A 187 -9.39 -7.20 -7.34
N GLY A 188 -9.64 -6.38 -8.36
CA GLY A 188 -9.34 -6.69 -9.78
C GLY A 188 -10.50 -7.30 -10.55
N ASP A 189 -11.67 -7.38 -9.93
CA ASP A 189 -12.91 -7.99 -10.41
C ASP A 189 -13.82 -7.05 -11.23
N CYS A 190 -13.41 -5.79 -11.38
CA CYS A 190 -14.04 -4.79 -12.24
C CYS A 190 -13.02 -3.72 -12.67
N PRO A 191 -13.35 -2.85 -13.64
CA PRO A 191 -12.47 -1.74 -14.03
C PRO A 191 -12.22 -0.77 -12.87
N LEU A 192 -10.98 -0.28 -12.74
CA LEU A 192 -10.64 0.80 -11.82
C LEU A 192 -10.18 2.03 -12.60
N VAL A 193 -10.66 3.22 -12.21
CA VAL A 193 -10.37 4.48 -12.91
C VAL A 193 -9.83 5.54 -11.94
N ASP A 194 -8.72 6.17 -12.29
CA ASP A 194 -8.27 7.44 -11.68
C ASP A 194 -8.13 8.51 -12.77
N PRO A 195 -9.10 9.45 -12.89
CA PRO A 195 -9.10 10.45 -13.95
C PRO A 195 -8.17 11.65 -13.69
N MET A 196 -7.48 11.68 -12.54
CA MET A 196 -6.50 12.71 -12.14
C MET A 196 -5.33 12.02 -11.42
N CYS A 197 -4.68 11.08 -12.12
CA CYS A 197 -3.82 10.08 -11.50
C CYS A 197 -2.48 10.61 -10.99
N GLY A 198 -2.07 11.82 -11.38
CA GLY A 198 -0.80 12.40 -10.99
C GLY A 198 0.37 11.47 -11.30
N SER A 199 1.14 11.13 -10.27
CA SER A 199 2.28 10.19 -10.35
C SER A 199 1.91 8.70 -10.48
N GLY A 200 0.63 8.37 -10.61
CA GLY A 200 0.13 7.00 -10.84
C GLY A 200 0.09 6.10 -9.60
N THR A 201 0.07 6.68 -8.39
CA THR A 201 0.18 5.89 -7.14
C THR A 201 -1.01 4.94 -6.96
N PHE A 202 -2.25 5.41 -7.16
CA PHE A 202 -3.42 4.53 -7.12
C PHE A 202 -3.35 3.44 -8.20
N LEU A 203 -2.88 3.77 -9.40
CA LEU A 203 -2.78 2.80 -10.51
C LEU A 203 -1.82 1.66 -10.16
N VAL A 204 -0.64 2.00 -9.63
CA VAL A 204 0.36 0.99 -9.24
C VAL A 204 -0.16 0.15 -8.07
N GLU A 205 -0.64 0.76 -6.99
CA GLU A 205 -1.14 0.00 -5.84
C GLU A 205 -2.35 -0.87 -6.21
N ALA A 206 -3.24 -0.40 -7.09
CA ALA A 206 -4.32 -1.21 -7.64
C ALA A 206 -3.75 -2.41 -8.42
N ALA A 207 -2.78 -2.21 -9.30
CA ALA A 207 -2.19 -3.33 -10.02
C ALA A 207 -1.54 -4.36 -9.08
N LEU A 208 -0.87 -3.90 -8.02
CA LEU A 208 -0.29 -4.79 -7.01
C LEU A 208 -1.36 -5.56 -6.22
N ILE A 209 -2.46 -4.90 -5.84
CA ILE A 209 -3.59 -5.54 -5.14
C ILE A 209 -4.28 -6.56 -6.05
N GLY A 210 -4.64 -6.14 -7.26
CA GLY A 210 -5.40 -6.97 -8.21
C GLY A 210 -4.63 -8.21 -8.63
N ALA A 211 -3.34 -8.05 -8.95
CA ALA A 211 -2.46 -9.16 -9.30
C ALA A 211 -1.90 -9.93 -8.08
N ASN A 212 -2.25 -9.49 -6.86
CA ASN A 212 -1.75 -10.01 -5.60
C ASN A 212 -0.21 -10.07 -5.50
N ILE A 213 0.47 -9.09 -6.09
CA ILE A 213 1.92 -8.93 -6.00
C ILE A 213 2.26 -8.33 -4.64
N MET A 214 3.17 -8.94 -3.90
CA MET A 214 3.61 -8.45 -2.60
C MET A 214 4.26 -7.06 -2.74
N PRO A 215 3.99 -6.09 -1.85
CA PRO A 215 4.61 -4.76 -1.92
C PRO A 215 6.08 -4.73 -1.49
N GLY A 216 6.50 -5.64 -0.61
CA GLY A 216 7.86 -5.67 -0.05
C GLY A 216 8.96 -6.05 -1.04
N ILE A 217 8.59 -6.54 -2.23
CA ILE A 217 9.51 -7.06 -3.24
C ILE A 217 10.39 -6.00 -3.88
N TYR A 218 9.92 -4.76 -3.85
CA TYR A 218 10.60 -3.61 -4.43
C TYR A 218 11.65 -3.03 -3.47
N ARG A 219 11.67 -3.50 -2.21
CA ARG A 219 12.56 -2.99 -1.18
C ARG A 219 13.94 -3.61 -1.33
N ARG A 220 14.97 -2.81 -1.05
CA ARG A 220 16.37 -3.25 -1.11
C ARG A 220 16.74 -4.16 0.05
N HIS A 221 16.22 -3.85 1.24
CA HIS A 221 16.43 -4.61 2.46
C HIS A 221 15.36 -4.25 3.50
N PHE A 222 15.26 -5.07 4.53
CA PHE A 222 14.54 -4.82 5.78
C PHE A 222 15.53 -4.79 6.95
N ALA A 223 15.15 -4.12 8.04
CA ALA A 223 16.02 -4.03 9.22
C ALA A 223 16.24 -5.39 9.91
N PHE A 224 15.27 -6.31 9.84
CA PHE A 224 15.42 -7.64 10.44
C PHE A 224 16.54 -8.47 9.82
N GLU A 225 17.01 -8.14 8.61
CA GLU A 225 18.10 -8.87 7.94
C GLU A 225 19.45 -8.69 8.66
N GLN A 226 19.58 -7.67 9.52
CA GLN A 226 20.78 -7.41 10.33
C GLN A 226 20.69 -8.02 11.75
N TRP A 227 19.61 -8.74 12.06
CA TRP A 227 19.38 -9.26 13.40
C TRP A 227 20.08 -10.62 13.59
N PRO A 228 20.51 -10.95 14.83
CA PRO A 228 21.18 -12.22 15.11
C PRO A 228 20.34 -13.46 14.76
N ASP A 229 19.02 -13.35 14.82
CA ASP A 229 18.05 -14.42 14.52
C ASP A 229 17.50 -14.36 13.10
N PHE A 230 18.20 -13.69 12.16
CA PHE A 230 17.80 -13.67 10.75
C PHE A 230 17.97 -15.06 10.10
N ASP A 231 16.86 -15.63 9.64
CA ASP A 231 16.82 -16.87 8.87
C ASP A 231 16.71 -16.53 7.37
N ARG A 232 17.86 -16.55 6.69
CA ARG A 232 17.96 -16.24 5.26
C ARG A 232 17.17 -17.21 4.40
N GLU A 233 17.25 -18.51 4.66
CA GLU A 233 16.58 -19.53 3.84
C GLU A 233 15.05 -19.40 3.96
N LEU A 234 14.54 -19.13 5.17
CA LEU A 234 13.13 -18.85 5.40
C LEU A 234 12.69 -17.59 4.65
N PHE A 235 13.45 -16.50 4.76
CA PHE A 235 13.11 -15.25 4.07
C PHE A 235 13.13 -15.41 2.54
N GLU A 236 14.16 -16.06 1.98
CA GLU A 236 14.26 -16.37 0.56
C GLU A 236 13.09 -17.22 0.07
N SER A 237 12.59 -18.15 0.89
CA SER A 237 11.39 -18.94 0.54
C SER A 237 10.13 -18.09 0.43
N ILE A 238 9.97 -17.06 1.28
CA ILE A 238 8.86 -16.09 1.18
C ILE A 238 9.09 -15.12 0.02
N TYR A 239 10.33 -14.69 -0.19
CA TYR A 239 10.68 -13.78 -1.26
C TYR A 239 10.47 -14.42 -2.64
N ASN A 240 10.70 -15.72 -2.80
CA ASN A 240 10.52 -16.38 -4.10
C ASN A 240 9.14 -17.01 -4.29
N ASP A 241 8.22 -16.86 -3.31
CA ASP A 241 6.85 -17.33 -3.44
C ASP A 241 6.00 -16.34 -4.26
N ASP A 242 5.69 -16.72 -5.50
CA ASP A 242 4.74 -16.05 -6.40
C ASP A 242 3.45 -16.86 -6.60
N SER A 243 3.25 -17.93 -5.82
CA SER A 243 2.13 -18.86 -6.00
C SER A 243 0.76 -18.24 -5.82
N ALA A 244 0.70 -17.10 -5.12
CA ALA A 244 -0.52 -16.33 -4.89
C ALA A 244 -0.74 -15.21 -5.92
N GLU A 245 0.20 -14.95 -6.85
CA GLU A 245 0.01 -14.00 -7.94
C GLU A 245 -1.13 -14.46 -8.87
N ARG A 246 -1.87 -13.51 -9.43
CA ARG A 246 -3.02 -13.80 -10.31
C ARG A 246 -3.13 -12.81 -11.46
N GLU A 247 -3.85 -13.20 -12.50
CA GLU A 247 -4.21 -12.28 -13.57
C GLU A 247 -5.35 -11.34 -13.13
N ILE A 248 -5.38 -10.15 -13.74
CA ILE A 248 -6.46 -9.18 -13.57
C ILE A 248 -7.31 -9.26 -14.85
N PRO A 249 -8.59 -9.69 -14.77
CA PRO A 249 -9.45 -9.80 -15.94
C PRO A 249 -9.83 -8.44 -16.56
N PHE A 250 -9.75 -7.35 -15.78
CA PHE A 250 -10.05 -5.98 -16.21
C PHE A 250 -8.80 -5.11 -16.25
N LYS A 251 -8.92 -3.96 -16.93
CA LYS A 251 -7.87 -2.95 -16.96
C LYS A 251 -8.04 -1.92 -15.85
N ILE A 252 -6.92 -1.28 -15.53
CA ILE A 252 -6.84 -0.11 -14.66
C ILE A 252 -6.58 1.10 -15.56
N TYR A 253 -7.42 2.12 -15.47
CA TYR A 253 -7.38 3.30 -16.32
C TYR A 253 -6.88 4.50 -15.54
N GLY A 254 -5.83 5.14 -16.03
CA GLY A 254 -5.28 6.36 -15.47
C GLY A 254 -5.31 7.49 -16.48
N ALA A 255 -5.69 8.68 -16.04
CA ALA A 255 -5.52 9.88 -16.83
C ALA A 255 -5.08 11.07 -16.00
N ASP A 256 -4.36 11.98 -16.65
CA ASP A 256 -4.03 13.29 -16.11
C ASP A 256 -3.87 14.31 -17.25
N VAL A 257 -4.12 15.58 -16.94
CA VAL A 257 -3.95 16.69 -17.90
C VAL A 257 -2.49 17.14 -18.00
N ASP A 258 -1.71 17.02 -16.91
CA ASP A 258 -0.31 17.43 -16.88
C ASP A 258 0.57 16.38 -17.57
N PRO A 259 1.21 16.69 -18.71
CA PRO A 259 2.09 15.75 -19.40
C PRO A 259 3.29 15.32 -18.53
N ARG A 260 3.73 16.14 -17.57
CA ARG A 260 4.80 15.77 -16.63
C ARG A 260 4.34 14.71 -15.65
N ALA A 261 3.10 14.80 -15.17
CA ALA A 261 2.52 13.80 -14.29
C ALA A 261 2.40 12.44 -15.01
N ILE A 262 1.91 12.43 -16.25
CA ILE A 262 1.87 11.23 -17.10
C ILE A 262 3.25 10.61 -17.27
N ALA A 263 4.27 11.40 -17.65
CA ALA A 263 5.63 10.88 -17.80
C ALA A 263 6.21 10.29 -16.50
N ILE A 264 5.86 10.86 -15.34
CA ILE A 264 6.24 10.33 -14.02
C ILE A 264 5.49 9.02 -13.74
N ALA A 265 4.18 8.97 -13.99
CA ALA A 265 3.37 7.77 -13.83
C ALA A 265 3.88 6.62 -14.71
N GLU A 266 4.21 6.87 -15.98
CA GLU A 266 4.83 5.88 -16.87
C GLU A 266 6.11 5.27 -16.29
N ARG A 267 7.00 6.11 -15.73
CA ARG A 267 8.25 5.65 -15.11
C ARG A 267 7.99 4.78 -13.89
N ASN A 268 7.07 5.20 -13.02
CA ASN A 268 6.71 4.43 -11.82
C ASN A 268 6.01 3.10 -12.18
N ILE A 269 5.10 3.10 -13.14
CA ILE A 269 4.42 1.91 -13.65
C ILE A 269 5.42 0.93 -14.27
N LYS A 270 6.38 1.45 -15.04
CA LYS A 270 7.46 0.64 -15.63
C LYS A 270 8.36 0.06 -14.55
N SER A 271 8.79 0.85 -13.58
CA SER A 271 9.63 0.40 -12.45
C SER A 271 8.91 -0.66 -11.59
N ALA A 272 7.59 -0.51 -11.41
CA ALA A 272 6.77 -1.51 -10.74
C ALA A 272 6.56 -2.80 -11.58
N GLY A 273 6.81 -2.77 -12.90
CA GLY A 273 6.62 -3.93 -13.78
C GLY A 273 5.15 -4.31 -14.01
N VAL A 274 4.22 -3.36 -13.80
CA VAL A 274 2.75 -3.61 -13.84
C VAL A 274 2.05 -3.02 -15.06
N GLY A 275 2.80 -2.45 -16.02
CA GLY A 275 2.22 -1.75 -17.17
C GLY A 275 1.26 -2.56 -18.04
N ARG A 276 1.31 -3.90 -18.01
CA ARG A 276 0.35 -4.75 -18.72
C ARG A 276 -1.09 -4.61 -18.21
N PHE A 277 -1.28 -4.17 -16.97
CA PHE A 277 -2.60 -4.01 -16.34
C PHE A 277 -3.16 -2.60 -16.49
N ILE A 278 -2.34 -1.63 -16.88
CA ILE A 278 -2.68 -0.20 -16.81
C ILE A 278 -2.75 0.40 -18.22
N GLU A 279 -3.84 1.10 -18.49
CA GLU A 279 -3.99 2.00 -19.62
C GLU A 279 -3.86 3.44 -19.11
N LEU A 280 -2.82 4.13 -19.56
CA LEU A 280 -2.51 5.49 -19.14
C LEU A 280 -2.66 6.44 -20.32
N GLU A 281 -3.42 7.51 -20.14
CA GLU A 281 -3.71 8.48 -21.19
C GLU A 281 -3.52 9.91 -20.69
N ARG A 282 -2.95 10.78 -21.52
CA ARG A 282 -3.02 12.23 -21.26
C ARG A 282 -4.40 12.74 -21.66
N LYS A 283 -5.27 12.93 -20.67
CA LYS A 283 -6.68 13.27 -20.89
C LYS A 283 -7.22 14.09 -19.73
N ALA A 284 -7.82 15.24 -20.04
CA ALA A 284 -8.47 16.07 -19.05
C ALA A 284 -9.83 15.46 -18.63
N LEU A 285 -10.27 15.74 -17.39
CA LEU A 285 -11.53 15.24 -16.85
C LEU A 285 -12.74 15.54 -17.77
N VAL A 286 -12.76 16.71 -18.42
CA VAL A 286 -13.84 17.12 -19.34
C VAL A 286 -13.96 16.21 -20.57
N GLN A 287 -12.87 15.57 -20.98
CA GLN A 287 -12.80 14.73 -22.18
C GLN A 287 -13.29 13.30 -21.94
N TRP A 288 -13.64 12.93 -20.71
CA TRP A 288 -14.34 11.66 -20.44
C TRP A 288 -15.79 11.76 -20.91
N THR A 289 -16.09 11.18 -22.06
CA THR A 289 -17.44 11.13 -22.65
C THR A 289 -18.15 9.80 -22.41
N GLU A 290 -17.39 8.74 -22.18
CA GLU A 290 -17.85 7.39 -21.89
C GLU A 290 -17.00 6.79 -20.75
N ALA A 291 -17.62 5.89 -19.98
CA ALA A 291 -16.88 5.05 -19.04
C ALA A 291 -16.11 3.97 -19.83
N PRO A 292 -14.93 3.54 -19.34
CA PRO A 292 -14.15 2.49 -19.99
C PRO A 292 -14.87 1.13 -19.98
N ASP A 293 -14.29 0.15 -20.66
CA ASP A 293 -14.83 -1.22 -20.77
C ASP A 293 -16.32 -1.25 -21.16
N GLU A 294 -16.68 -0.46 -22.20
CA GLU A 294 -18.05 -0.36 -22.73
C GLU A 294 -19.09 0.05 -21.66
N GLY A 295 -18.67 0.80 -20.64
CA GLY A 295 -19.53 1.24 -19.55
C GLY A 295 -19.78 0.18 -18.48
N PHE A 296 -18.97 -0.88 -18.42
CA PHE A 296 -19.05 -1.89 -17.37
C PHE A 296 -18.91 -1.24 -15.98
N PRO A 297 -19.76 -1.60 -14.99
CA PRO A 297 -19.69 -1.03 -13.64
C PRO A 297 -18.31 -1.21 -13.01
N GLY A 298 -17.79 -0.17 -12.35
CA GLY A 298 -16.44 -0.21 -11.80
C GLY A 298 -16.24 0.66 -10.57
N ILE A 299 -14.97 0.89 -10.24
CA ILE A 299 -14.58 1.73 -9.11
C ILE A 299 -13.77 2.91 -9.65
N MET A 300 -14.17 4.12 -9.27
CA MET A 300 -13.33 5.31 -9.46
C MET A 300 -12.63 5.59 -8.14
N VAL A 301 -11.32 5.82 -8.17
CA VAL A 301 -10.57 6.32 -7.02
C VAL A 301 -9.72 7.49 -7.47
N THR A 302 -9.79 8.61 -6.76
CA THR A 302 -9.01 9.79 -7.15
C THR A 302 -8.71 10.72 -5.98
N ASN A 303 -7.59 11.42 -6.09
CA ASN A 303 -7.14 12.47 -5.18
C ASN A 303 -7.04 13.77 -5.98
N PRO A 304 -8.17 14.46 -6.23
CA PRO A 304 -8.18 15.70 -6.99
C PRO A 304 -7.31 16.75 -6.29
N PRO A 305 -6.86 17.80 -7.00
CA PRO A 305 -6.21 18.92 -6.35
C PRO A 305 -7.15 19.55 -5.30
N TYR A 306 -6.58 20.22 -4.29
CA TYR A 306 -7.33 20.86 -3.20
C TYR A 306 -6.83 22.28 -2.87
N GLY A 307 -6.18 22.95 -3.83
CA GLY A 307 -5.82 24.38 -3.77
C GLY A 307 -4.69 24.77 -2.80
N GLN A 308 -4.41 23.97 -1.76
CA GLN A 308 -3.31 24.25 -0.81
C GLN A 308 -1.92 23.85 -1.33
N ARG A 309 -1.85 22.86 -2.22
CA ARG A 309 -0.59 22.29 -2.74
C ARG A 309 -0.41 22.50 -4.25
N ILE A 310 -1.50 22.44 -5.01
CA ILE A 310 -1.52 22.70 -6.45
C ILE A 310 -2.60 23.75 -6.70
N ARG A 311 -2.23 24.88 -7.31
CA ARG A 311 -3.15 25.96 -7.64
C ARG A 311 -3.85 25.64 -8.95
N VAL A 312 -5.10 25.21 -8.86
CA VAL A 312 -6.04 25.24 -10.00
C VAL A 312 -6.85 26.51 -9.85
N GLU A 313 -6.96 27.29 -10.93
CA GLU A 313 -7.62 28.61 -10.91
C GLU A 313 -9.11 28.51 -10.54
N ASP A 314 -9.79 27.43 -10.96
CA ASP A 314 -11.20 27.17 -10.65
C ASP A 314 -11.40 25.80 -9.97
N MET A 315 -11.17 25.77 -8.65
CA MET A 315 -11.40 24.59 -7.82
C MET A 315 -12.88 24.18 -7.76
N GLU A 316 -13.79 25.14 -7.69
CA GLU A 316 -15.22 24.84 -7.57
C GLU A 316 -15.76 24.24 -8.88
N GLY A 317 -15.39 24.80 -10.03
CA GLY A 317 -15.76 24.29 -11.34
C GLY A 317 -15.18 22.90 -11.59
N LEU A 318 -13.97 22.60 -11.12
CA LEU A 318 -13.41 21.24 -11.22
C LEU A 318 -14.26 20.21 -10.47
N TYR A 319 -14.65 20.49 -9.22
CA TYR A 319 -15.46 19.56 -8.43
C TYR A 319 -16.91 19.47 -8.97
N GLY A 320 -17.46 20.56 -9.50
CA GLY A 320 -18.75 20.55 -10.23
C GLY A 320 -18.71 19.71 -11.51
N LEU A 321 -17.61 19.82 -12.27
CA LEU A 321 -17.36 18.97 -13.43
C LEU A 321 -17.24 17.50 -13.03
N LEU A 322 -16.54 17.20 -11.93
CA LEU A 322 -16.43 15.84 -11.40
C LEU A 322 -17.80 15.24 -11.09
N GLY A 323 -18.66 15.98 -10.38
CA GLY A 323 -20.05 15.57 -10.14
C GLY A 323 -20.85 15.33 -11.41
N THR A 324 -20.69 16.21 -12.40
CA THR A 324 -21.33 16.07 -13.72
C THR A 324 -20.86 14.82 -14.45
N LYS A 325 -19.56 14.51 -14.43
CA LYS A 325 -18.99 13.31 -15.05
C LYS A 325 -19.43 12.04 -14.33
N LEU A 326 -19.43 12.04 -13.00
CA LEU A 326 -19.97 10.92 -12.22
C LEU A 326 -21.40 10.60 -12.66
N LYS A 327 -22.30 11.59 -12.64
CA LYS A 327 -23.72 11.37 -12.96
C LYS A 327 -23.99 10.91 -14.39
N ASN A 328 -23.24 11.43 -15.36
CA ASN A 328 -23.56 11.24 -16.78
C ASN A 328 -22.70 10.19 -17.49
N VAL A 329 -21.50 9.91 -16.98
CA VAL A 329 -20.50 9.05 -17.64
C VAL A 329 -20.26 7.78 -16.83
N PHE A 330 -20.03 7.90 -15.53
CA PHE A 330 -19.66 6.78 -14.66
C PHE A 330 -20.86 6.17 -13.94
N LYS A 331 -21.96 5.94 -14.67
CA LYS A 331 -23.13 5.24 -14.11
C LYS A 331 -22.74 3.81 -13.72
N GLY A 332 -23.23 3.34 -12.57
CA GLY A 332 -22.85 2.04 -12.02
C GLY A 332 -21.53 2.04 -11.26
N TYR A 333 -20.79 3.15 -11.23
CA TYR A 333 -19.52 3.22 -10.50
C TYR A 333 -19.72 3.53 -9.02
N HIS A 334 -18.78 3.03 -8.21
CA HIS A 334 -18.53 3.53 -6.86
C HIS A 334 -17.32 4.47 -6.91
N ALA A 335 -17.54 5.76 -6.66
CA ALA A 335 -16.49 6.77 -6.71
C ALA A 335 -15.96 7.12 -5.31
N TRP A 336 -14.68 6.89 -5.10
CA TRP A 336 -13.93 7.14 -3.87
C TRP A 336 -13.02 8.35 -4.06
N ILE A 337 -13.37 9.46 -3.42
CA ILE A 337 -12.69 10.75 -3.60
C ILE A 337 -12.14 11.21 -2.25
N ILE A 338 -10.84 11.46 -2.19
CA ILE A 338 -10.19 12.08 -1.05
C ILE A 338 -10.01 13.58 -1.30
N GLY A 339 -10.33 14.41 -0.31
CA GLY A 339 -10.24 15.87 -0.42
C GLY A 339 -10.07 16.53 0.93
N TYR A 340 -9.65 17.80 0.95
CA TYR A 340 -9.31 18.52 2.17
C TYR A 340 -10.47 19.34 2.75
N ARG A 341 -11.23 20.05 1.90
CA ARG A 341 -12.28 20.98 2.36
C ARG A 341 -13.67 20.55 1.91
N ASP A 342 -14.63 20.73 2.81
CA ASP A 342 -16.04 20.43 2.55
C ASP A 342 -16.67 21.33 1.47
N ASP A 343 -16.20 22.57 1.34
CA ASP A 343 -16.70 23.52 0.35
C ASP A 343 -16.59 22.99 -1.08
N TYR A 344 -15.45 22.40 -1.45
CA TYR A 344 -15.23 21.78 -2.76
C TYR A 344 -16.08 20.52 -2.92
N PHE A 345 -16.18 19.67 -1.91
CA PHE A 345 -17.03 18.48 -1.99
C PHE A 345 -18.51 18.83 -2.19
N ASN A 346 -18.98 19.94 -1.64
CA ASN A 346 -20.36 20.41 -1.85
C ASN A 346 -20.64 20.73 -3.33
N LYS A 347 -19.62 21.12 -4.10
CA LYS A 347 -19.74 21.41 -5.53
C LYS A 347 -19.93 20.17 -6.38
N ILE A 348 -19.60 18.96 -5.89
CA ILE A 348 -19.91 17.70 -6.57
C ILE A 348 -21.42 17.54 -6.78
N GLY A 349 -22.26 18.11 -5.90
CA GLY A 349 -23.72 18.10 -6.09
C GLY A 349 -24.36 16.71 -5.96
N LEU A 350 -23.64 15.74 -5.39
CA LEU A 350 -24.12 14.40 -5.09
C LEU A 350 -24.04 14.16 -3.57
N ALA A 351 -24.99 13.39 -3.04
CA ALA A 351 -24.94 12.95 -1.65
C ALA A 351 -23.95 11.78 -1.51
N PRO A 352 -22.96 11.84 -0.62
CA PRO A 352 -22.06 10.72 -0.41
C PRO A 352 -22.75 9.59 0.34
N SER A 353 -22.48 8.34 -0.05
CA SER A 353 -22.90 7.15 0.70
C SER A 353 -22.08 7.01 1.98
N VAL A 354 -20.78 7.30 1.94
CA VAL A 354 -19.85 7.19 3.07
C VAL A 354 -19.03 8.46 3.21
N LYS A 355 -18.73 8.86 4.46
CA LYS A 355 -17.81 9.94 4.81
C LYS A 355 -16.86 9.46 5.90
N LEU A 356 -15.55 9.52 5.66
CA LEU A 356 -14.52 9.05 6.58
C LEU A 356 -13.44 10.11 6.79
N PRO A 357 -13.26 10.61 8.02
CA PRO A 357 -12.09 11.42 8.37
C PRO A 357 -10.80 10.63 8.08
N THR A 358 -9.88 11.24 7.35
CA THR A 358 -8.63 10.61 6.88
C THR A 358 -7.48 11.60 6.98
N LEU A 359 -6.25 11.13 7.18
CA LEU A 359 -5.06 11.98 7.15
C LEU A 359 -4.26 11.74 5.88
N ASN A 360 -4.02 12.79 5.09
CA ASN A 360 -3.10 12.75 3.95
C ASN A 360 -1.80 13.49 4.32
N GLY A 361 -0.88 12.76 4.96
CA GLY A 361 0.24 13.36 5.67
C GLY A 361 -0.26 14.06 6.93
N SER A 362 0.07 15.35 7.08
CA SER A 362 -0.44 16.19 8.18
C SER A 362 -1.80 16.85 7.89
N LEU A 363 -2.34 16.71 6.68
CA LEU A 363 -3.62 17.32 6.33
C LEU A 363 -4.80 16.45 6.77
N GLU A 364 -5.72 17.06 7.50
CA GLU A 364 -7.04 16.50 7.81
C GLU A 364 -7.92 16.56 6.57
N CYS A 365 -8.11 15.40 5.95
CA CYS A 365 -8.91 15.19 4.76
C CYS A 365 -10.17 14.39 5.10
N GLU A 366 -11.09 14.35 4.14
CA GLU A 366 -12.21 13.42 4.15
C GLU A 366 -12.14 12.53 2.91
N LEU A 367 -12.40 11.24 3.11
CA LEU A 367 -12.63 10.27 2.04
C LEU A 367 -14.14 10.07 1.92
N ARG A 368 -14.69 10.33 0.73
CA ARG A 368 -16.11 10.14 0.41
C ARG A 368 -16.31 9.06 -0.62
N GLU A 369 -17.32 8.22 -0.39
CA GLU A 369 -17.86 7.33 -1.42
C GLU A 369 -19.13 7.95 -2.02
N TYR A 370 -19.28 7.82 -3.34
CA TYR A 370 -20.49 8.12 -4.08
C TYR A 370 -20.89 6.90 -4.89
N VAL A 371 -22.04 6.31 -4.60
CA VAL A 371 -22.63 5.24 -5.40
C VAL A 371 -23.42 5.89 -6.53
N ILE A 372 -23.00 5.65 -7.77
CA ILE A 372 -23.61 6.26 -8.95
C ILE A 372 -24.57 5.26 -9.59
N PHE A 373 -25.83 5.65 -9.73
CA PHE A 373 -26.89 4.83 -10.31
C PHE A 373 -27.74 5.62 -11.29
N GLU A 374 -28.47 4.91 -12.14
CA GLU A 374 -29.43 5.51 -13.05
C GLU A 374 -30.78 5.76 -12.37
N GLY A 375 -31.47 6.83 -12.77
CA GLY A 375 -32.78 7.19 -12.22
C GLY A 375 -32.72 7.92 -10.88
N ASN A 376 -33.79 7.79 -10.10
CA ASN A 376 -33.88 8.36 -8.76
C ASN A 376 -33.64 7.27 -7.68
N TYR A 377 -33.44 7.72 -6.45
CA TYR A 377 -33.11 6.80 -5.34
C TYR A 377 -34.18 5.73 -5.11
N ASP A 378 -35.46 6.07 -5.25
CA ASP A 378 -36.56 5.12 -5.04
C ASP A 378 -36.55 4.02 -6.12
N SER A 379 -36.31 4.39 -7.38
CA SER A 379 -36.14 3.43 -8.48
C SER A 379 -34.91 2.54 -8.30
N PHE A 380 -33.80 3.08 -7.79
CA PHE A 380 -32.59 2.32 -7.49
C PHE A 380 -32.83 1.31 -6.36
N ARG A 381 -33.54 1.69 -5.29
CA ARG A 381 -33.90 0.74 -4.22
C ARG A 381 -34.87 -0.32 -4.72
N ALA A 382 -35.84 0.05 -5.56
CA ALA A 382 -36.83 -0.88 -6.10
C ALA A 382 -36.20 -1.95 -7.01
N SER A 383 -35.09 -1.63 -7.70
CA SER A 383 -34.32 -2.60 -8.51
C SER A 383 -33.32 -3.43 -7.69
N GLY A 384 -33.35 -3.36 -6.36
CA GLY A 384 -32.46 -4.10 -5.47
C GLY A 384 -31.15 -3.39 -5.15
N GLY A 385 -30.98 -2.14 -5.60
CA GLY A 385 -29.83 -1.31 -5.27
C GLY A 385 -29.76 -0.97 -3.79
N SER A 386 -28.54 -0.96 -3.24
CA SER A 386 -28.28 -0.63 -1.84
C SER A 386 -27.19 0.42 -1.74
N LEU A 387 -27.39 1.40 -0.84
CA LEU A 387 -26.32 2.29 -0.39
C LEU A 387 -25.56 1.70 0.80
N ASP A 388 -25.91 0.50 1.25
CA ASP A 388 -25.21 -0.23 2.31
C ASP A 388 -24.03 -0.99 1.69
N THR A 389 -22.94 -0.26 1.49
CA THR A 389 -21.74 -0.72 0.79
C THR A 389 -20.85 -1.54 1.72
N ALA A 390 -19.90 -2.31 1.17
CA ALA A 390 -18.90 -3.04 1.97
C ALA A 390 -18.23 -2.12 2.99
N ALA A 391 -17.94 -0.87 2.61
CA ALA A 391 -17.39 0.14 3.49
C ALA A 391 -18.32 0.55 4.65
N LYS A 392 -19.64 0.65 4.44
CA LYS A 392 -20.59 0.86 5.55
C LYS A 392 -20.67 -0.34 6.49
N LYS A 393 -20.58 -1.55 5.94
CA LYS A 393 -20.51 -2.78 6.75
C LYS A 393 -19.26 -2.76 7.63
N HIS A 394 -18.08 -2.47 7.08
CA HIS A 394 -16.85 -2.30 7.86
C HIS A 394 -16.96 -1.18 8.91
N LEU A 395 -17.66 -0.07 8.61
CA LEU A 395 -17.88 1.02 9.57
C LEU A 395 -18.87 0.64 10.69
N LYS A 396 -19.82 -0.24 10.41
CA LYS A 396 -20.76 -0.78 11.39
C LYS A 396 -20.07 -1.83 12.26
N ASP A 397 -19.31 -2.72 11.65
CA ASP A 397 -18.44 -3.67 12.34
C ASP A 397 -17.45 -2.93 13.27
N PHE A 398 -16.92 -1.77 12.86
CA PHE A 398 -16.10 -0.90 13.73
C PHE A 398 -16.84 -0.41 14.99
N LYS A 399 -18.12 -0.07 14.87
CA LYS A 399 -18.96 0.33 16.03
C LYS A 399 -19.28 -0.87 16.92
N ASP A 400 -19.51 -2.03 16.31
CA ASP A 400 -19.94 -3.26 16.98
C ASP A 400 -18.75 -4.01 17.64
N LEU A 401 -17.56 -4.00 17.04
CA LEU A 401 -16.30 -4.54 17.61
C LEU A 401 -15.86 -3.78 18.87
N LYS A 402 -16.15 -2.47 18.93
CA LYS A 402 -15.95 -1.69 20.15
C LYS A 402 -16.82 -2.19 21.32
N ALA A 403 -17.91 -2.88 21.02
CA ALA A 403 -18.88 -3.39 21.99
C ALA A 403 -18.63 -4.86 22.39
N SER A 404 -17.79 -5.61 21.69
CA SER A 404 -17.68 -7.07 21.86
C SER A 404 -16.22 -7.53 21.97
N LYS A 405 -15.68 -7.52 23.19
CA LYS A 405 -14.46 -8.27 23.56
C LYS A 405 -14.88 -9.61 24.13
N ASP A 406 -14.66 -10.72 23.41
CA ASP A 406 -14.15 -11.99 23.97
C ASP A 406 -14.11 -13.13 22.93
N PHE A 407 -12.98 -13.86 22.95
CA PHE A 407 -12.81 -15.32 22.78
C PHE A 407 -12.13 -15.96 21.52
N LYS A 408 -10.89 -16.39 21.78
CA LYS A 408 -10.08 -17.61 21.46
C LYS A 408 -10.21 -18.40 20.15
N ALA A 409 -9.01 -18.65 19.59
CA ALA A 409 -8.65 -19.48 18.44
C ALA A 409 -8.36 -20.97 18.76
N LYS A 410 -8.34 -21.81 17.71
CA LYS A 410 -7.75 -23.17 17.68
C LYS A 410 -7.03 -23.46 16.35
N LYS A 411 -5.81 -24.02 16.49
CA LYS A 411 -4.73 -24.36 15.53
C LYS A 411 -4.99 -25.55 14.59
N LEU A 412 -4.27 -25.60 13.45
CA LEU A 412 -3.70 -26.85 12.88
C LEU A 412 -2.43 -26.62 12.01
N LYS A 413 -1.54 -27.63 11.96
CA LYS A 413 -0.13 -27.63 11.49
C LYS A 413 0.09 -28.17 10.05
N LYS A 414 1.00 -27.49 9.32
CA LYS A 414 2.22 -27.90 8.56
C LYS A 414 2.32 -29.22 7.77
N ALA A 415 2.87 -29.12 6.54
CA ALA A 415 3.98 -29.97 6.04
C ALA A 415 4.72 -29.31 4.85
N ARG A 416 6.06 -29.26 4.90
CA ARG A 416 7.02 -28.74 3.90
C ARG A 416 7.68 -29.91 3.15
N LYS A 417 8.22 -29.68 1.94
CA LYS A 417 9.25 -30.54 1.34
C LYS A 417 10.25 -29.70 0.52
N ASP A 418 11.52 -30.02 0.69
CA ASP A 418 12.71 -29.27 0.27
C ASP A 418 13.02 -29.41 -1.22
N PHE A 419 13.55 -28.35 -1.83
CA PHE A 419 14.44 -28.44 -3.00
C PHE A 419 15.47 -27.31 -2.96
N LYS A 420 16.74 -27.69 -3.10
CA LYS A 420 17.91 -26.83 -3.13
C LYS A 420 18.35 -26.63 -4.58
N ARG A 421 18.65 -25.39 -5.00
CA ARG A 421 19.50 -25.18 -6.19
C ARG A 421 20.08 -23.76 -6.24
N ASP A 422 21.37 -23.73 -6.59
CA ASP A 422 22.24 -22.57 -6.75
C ASP A 422 21.89 -21.73 -7.99
N PHE A 423 22.15 -20.42 -7.94
CA PHE A 423 22.10 -19.52 -9.09
C PHE A 423 23.23 -18.49 -9.07
N ASP A 424 23.83 -18.30 -10.25
CA ASP A 424 24.67 -17.16 -10.64
C ASP A 424 23.78 -16.00 -11.14
N ASP A 425 24.16 -14.77 -10.79
CA ASP A 425 23.43 -13.51 -11.01
C ASP A 425 23.77 -12.84 -12.35
N GLU A 426 22.74 -12.47 -13.12
CA GLU A 426 22.79 -11.30 -14.04
C GLU A 426 21.67 -10.31 -13.65
N GLU A 427 22.04 -9.06 -13.39
CA GLU A 427 21.18 -8.03 -12.81
C GLU A 427 20.07 -7.55 -13.76
N SER A 428 18.83 -7.94 -13.48
CA SER A 428 17.64 -7.29 -14.05
C SER A 428 17.19 -6.09 -13.20
N GLU A 429 16.95 -4.93 -13.84
CA GLU A 429 16.37 -3.73 -13.18
C GLU A 429 14.92 -3.91 -12.70
N ASN A 430 14.23 -4.98 -13.11
CA ASN A 430 12.86 -5.27 -12.69
C ASN A 430 12.88 -6.27 -11.51
N PRO A 431 12.41 -5.90 -10.30
CA PRO A 431 12.42 -6.83 -9.16
C PRO A 431 11.49 -8.04 -9.36
N LEU A 432 10.43 -7.93 -10.19
CA LEU A 432 9.63 -9.08 -10.60
C LEU A 432 10.41 -10.03 -11.51
N ALA A 433 11.42 -9.51 -12.23
CA ALA A 433 12.29 -10.34 -13.05
C ALA A 433 13.26 -11.17 -12.23
N LYS A 434 13.78 -10.60 -11.12
CA LYS A 434 14.64 -11.32 -10.17
C LYS A 434 13.92 -12.49 -9.48
N ARG A 435 12.59 -12.40 -9.32
CA ARG A 435 11.76 -13.45 -8.72
C ARG A 435 11.47 -14.63 -9.63
N ARG A 436 11.33 -14.37 -10.93
CA ARG A 436 10.84 -15.36 -11.89
C ARG A 436 12.01 -16.21 -12.35
N ASN A 437 11.81 -17.53 -12.38
CA ASN A 437 12.75 -18.46 -13.01
C ASN A 437 13.24 -17.84 -14.34
N PRO A 438 14.56 -17.69 -14.57
CA PRO A 438 15.10 -16.95 -15.71
C PRO A 438 14.57 -17.45 -17.06
N HIS A 439 14.07 -18.69 -17.14
CA HIS A 439 13.39 -19.22 -18.32
C HIS A 439 12.00 -18.62 -18.59
N ALA A 440 11.25 -18.18 -17.58
CA ALA A 440 9.94 -17.53 -17.70
C ALA A 440 10.03 -16.03 -18.07
N LEU A 441 11.22 -15.43 -17.92
CA LEU A 441 11.45 -14.01 -18.17
C LEU A 441 11.41 -13.62 -19.66
N LYS A 442 11.62 -14.59 -20.55
CA LYS A 442 11.64 -14.39 -22.00
C LYS A 442 10.30 -13.92 -22.58
N ASP A 443 9.19 -14.11 -21.87
CA ASP A 443 7.86 -13.71 -22.34
C ASP A 443 7.46 -12.26 -21.98
N ILE A 444 8.28 -11.57 -21.16
CA ILE A 444 7.95 -10.23 -20.61
C ILE A 444 8.89 -9.15 -21.14
N ILE A 445 10.11 -9.51 -21.52
CA ILE A 445 11.09 -8.57 -22.08
C ILE A 445 10.66 -8.19 -23.50
N GLY A 446 10.20 -6.94 -23.68
CA GLY A 446 9.95 -6.35 -25.02
C GLY A 446 8.55 -5.75 -25.25
N ARG A 447 7.61 -5.84 -24.31
CA ARG A 447 6.28 -5.20 -24.47
C ARG A 447 6.30 -3.75 -23.95
N LYS A 448 6.17 -2.78 -24.88
CA LYS A 448 5.88 -1.38 -24.54
C LYS A 448 4.37 -1.21 -24.25
N PRO A 449 3.97 -0.28 -23.36
CA PRO A 449 2.57 0.12 -23.23
C PRO A 449 2.04 0.58 -24.59
N LYS A 450 0.85 0.12 -24.99
CA LYS A 450 0.21 0.61 -26.20
C LYS A 450 -0.40 1.98 -25.90
N LEU A 451 0.10 3.01 -26.57
CA LEU A 451 -0.62 4.26 -26.74
C LEU A 451 -1.83 3.97 -27.66
N GLY A 452 -3.01 4.48 -27.32
CA GLY A 452 -4.17 4.39 -28.20
C GLY A 452 -3.94 5.22 -29.46
N ASP A 453 -3.85 4.57 -30.61
CA ASP A 453 -3.69 5.25 -31.90
C ASP A 453 -5.01 5.89 -32.33
N ASN A 454 -5.09 7.21 -32.24
CA ASN A 454 -6.09 8.00 -32.94
C ASN A 454 -5.40 8.88 -34.00
N ALA A 455 -5.07 8.27 -35.13
CA ALA A 455 -4.72 9.00 -36.36
C ALA A 455 -4.96 8.12 -37.60
N GLY A 456 -6.15 8.22 -38.18
CA GLY A 456 -6.35 8.16 -39.64
C GLY A 456 -6.27 6.81 -40.36
N ARG A 457 -7.46 6.39 -40.83
CA ARG A 457 -7.78 5.70 -42.10
C ARG A 457 -8.09 4.19 -42.12
N GLN A 458 -9.30 3.97 -42.66
CA GLN A 458 -9.76 2.93 -43.58
C GLN A 458 -10.18 1.56 -43.01
N THR A 459 -11.51 1.44 -42.89
CA THR A 459 -12.30 0.21 -42.99
C THR A 459 -11.78 -0.76 -44.05
N VAL A 460 -11.52 -2.01 -43.65
CA VAL A 460 -11.44 -3.15 -44.57
C VAL A 460 -12.23 -4.32 -43.98
N MET A 461 -13.27 -4.71 -44.71
CA MET A 461 -14.09 -5.91 -44.45
C MET A 461 -13.25 -7.19 -44.46
N ARG A 462 -13.57 -8.13 -43.58
CA ARG A 462 -13.03 -9.50 -43.58
C ARG A 462 -13.67 -10.35 -44.70
N PRO A 463 -12.90 -11.14 -45.47
CA PRO A 463 -13.42 -12.33 -46.12
C PRO A 463 -13.07 -13.60 -45.35
N ARG A 464 -14.04 -14.53 -45.29
CA ARG A 464 -13.95 -15.86 -44.66
C ARG A 464 -13.08 -16.83 -45.49
N ARG A 465 -12.48 -17.79 -44.78
CA ARG A 465 -11.72 -18.97 -45.23
C ARG A 465 -12.43 -19.81 -46.30
N GLY A 466 -11.66 -20.40 -47.22
CA GLY A 466 -12.07 -21.55 -48.03
C GLY A 466 -10.98 -22.02 -48.99
N TRP A 467 -10.50 -23.24 -48.81
CA TRP A 467 -9.32 -23.84 -49.42
C TRP A 467 -9.71 -24.80 -50.56
N LYS A 468 -9.01 -24.74 -51.71
CA LYS A 468 -8.45 -25.86 -52.52
C LYS A 468 -8.34 -25.48 -54.01
N ARG A 469 -7.13 -25.59 -54.55
CA ARG A 469 -6.87 -25.86 -55.98
C ARG A 469 -6.54 -27.34 -56.14
N PRO A 470 -6.86 -27.94 -57.29
CA PRO A 470 -5.83 -28.71 -57.98
C PRO A 470 -5.87 -28.55 -59.51
N GLY A 471 -4.66 -28.45 -60.10
CA GLY A 471 -4.33 -28.72 -61.51
C GLY A 471 -5.01 -27.80 -62.53
N SER A 472 -4.48 -27.57 -63.71
CA SER A 472 -3.22 -27.84 -64.37
C SER A 472 -3.39 -27.17 -65.74
N ASP A 473 -2.27 -26.74 -66.29
CA ASP A 473 -2.03 -26.60 -67.71
C ASP A 473 -2.63 -25.39 -68.45
N ASN A 474 -1.64 -24.66 -68.96
CA ASN A 474 -1.43 -24.36 -70.37
C ASN A 474 -1.74 -22.94 -70.86
N ASN A 475 -0.62 -22.38 -71.31
CA ASN A 475 -0.42 -21.67 -72.55
C ASN A 475 -0.65 -20.16 -72.61
N SER A 476 0.51 -19.50 -72.70
CA SER A 476 0.94 -18.67 -73.85
C SER A 476 0.14 -17.41 -74.21
N ASP A 477 0.93 -16.34 -74.28
CA ASP A 477 0.86 -15.25 -75.26
C ASP A 477 -0.32 -14.29 -75.18
N ARG A 478 -0.10 -13.12 -74.58
CA ARG A 478 0.39 -11.92 -75.27
C ARG A 478 0.57 -10.75 -74.31
#